data_AF-A0ABD5DVT3-F1
#
_entry.id   AF-A0ABD5DVT3-F1
#
_cell.length_a   1.000
_cell.length_b   1.000
_cell.length_c   1.000
_cell.angle_alpha   90.00
_cell.angle_beta   90.00
_cell.angle_gamma   90.00
#
_symmetry.space_group_name_H-M   'P 1'
#
loop_
_entity.id
_entity.type
_entity.pdbx_description
1 polymer ?
#
loop_
_entity_poly.entity_id
_entity_poly.type
_entity_poly.pdbx_seq_one_letter_code
_entity_poly.pdbx_strand_id
1 'polypeptide(L)'
;VWMALEKDRENLFFIDVQARGAYPVWAARVFREKGVTIAKQPGDDEILKNTVDFVSFSYYASRCASAEMNASNTNAANIVKSLKN
;
A
#
# COMPACT_ATOMS: atom_id res chain seq x y z
N VAL A 1 -10.69 12.76 3.90
CA VAL A 1 -9.84 12.20 5.00
C VAL A 1 -9.75 10.68 4.90
N TRP A 2 -10.88 9.94 4.94
CA TRP A 2 -10.88 8.46 4.84
C TRP A 2 -10.19 7.88 3.61
N MET A 3 -10.51 8.39 2.41
CA MET A 3 -9.89 7.95 1.15
C MET A 3 -8.36 8.16 1.10
N ALA A 4 -7.85 9.21 1.75
CA ALA A 4 -6.41 9.46 1.80
C ALA A 4 -5.71 8.43 2.70
N LEU A 5 -6.30 8.12 3.86
CA LEU A 5 -5.78 7.12 4.78
C LEU A 5 -5.74 5.71 4.18
N GLU A 6 -6.76 5.34 3.39
CA GLU A 6 -6.76 4.06 2.68
C GLU A 6 -5.63 3.98 1.66
N LYS A 7 -5.41 5.06 0.92
CA LYS A 7 -4.35 5.12 -0.10
C LYS A 7 -2.94 5.05 0.50
N ASP A 8 -2.74 5.68 1.65
CA ASP A 8 -1.47 5.58 2.39
C ASP A 8 -1.25 4.16 2.92
N ARG A 9 -2.30 3.52 3.44
CA ARG A 9 -2.24 2.11 3.87
C ARG A 9 -1.90 1.17 2.73
N GLU A 10 -2.46 1.39 1.54
CA GLU A 10 -2.12 0.59 0.35
C GLU A 10 -0.66 0.78 -0.06
N ASN A 11 -0.14 2.02 -0.02
CA ASN A 11 1.26 2.30 -0.36
C ASN A 11 2.24 1.68 0.65
N LEU A 12 1.91 1.74 1.95
CA LEU A 12 2.79 1.27 3.01
C LEU A 12 2.67 -0.23 3.28
N PHE A 13 1.66 -0.91 2.73
CA PHE A 13 1.36 -2.31 3.02
C PHE A 13 2.58 -3.23 3.00
N PHE A 14 3.34 -3.20 1.90
CA PHE A 14 4.50 -4.09 1.72
C PHE A 14 5.66 -3.72 2.66
N ILE A 15 5.84 -2.43 2.90
CA ILE A 15 6.85 -1.91 3.82
C ILE A 15 6.51 -2.34 5.25
N ASP A 16 5.25 -2.19 5.66
CA ASP A 16 4.80 -2.59 6.99
C ASP A 16 5.03 -4.10 7.23
N VAL A 17 4.78 -4.96 6.24
CA VAL A 17 5.06 -6.40 6.37
C VAL A 17 6.54 -6.68 6.61
N GLN A 18 7.44 -6.03 5.87
CA GLN A 18 8.89 -6.27 5.96
C GLN A 18 9.54 -5.58 7.16
N ALA A 19 9.07 -4.39 7.54
CA ALA A 19 9.67 -3.59 8.61
C ALA A 19 9.05 -3.88 9.99
N ARG A 20 7.78 -4.28 10.05
CA ARG A 20 7.12 -4.66 11.32
C ARG A 20 7.06 -6.17 11.54
N GLY A 21 7.35 -6.94 10.50
CA GLY A 21 7.44 -8.39 10.56
C GLY A 21 6.12 -9.10 10.78
N ALA A 22 5.01 -8.47 10.40
CA ALA A 22 3.69 -9.06 10.47
C ALA A 22 2.74 -8.38 9.48
N TYR A 23 1.69 -9.10 9.08
CA TYR A 23 0.60 -8.50 8.32
C TYR A 23 -0.16 -7.48 9.20
N PRO A 24 -0.38 -6.25 8.73
CA PRO A 24 -1.20 -5.28 9.46
C PRO A 24 -2.61 -5.80 9.74
N VAL A 25 -3.16 -5.50 10.92
CA VAL A 25 -4.49 -6.00 11.36
C VAL A 25 -5.60 -5.68 10.35
N TRP A 26 -5.54 -4.51 9.71
CA TRP A 26 -6.52 -4.09 8.71
C TRP A 26 -6.42 -4.88 7.39
N ALA A 27 -5.28 -5.50 7.09
CA ALA A 27 -5.06 -6.23 5.84
C ALA A 27 -5.97 -7.46 5.74
N ALA A 28 -6.23 -8.15 6.86
CA ALA A 28 -7.15 -9.29 6.90
C ALA A 28 -8.58 -8.91 6.48
N ARG A 29 -9.03 -7.69 6.78
CA ARG A 29 -10.32 -7.16 6.32
C ARG A 29 -10.28 -6.93 4.80
N VAL A 30 -9.24 -6.25 4.30
CA VAL A 30 -9.09 -5.93 2.88
C VAL A 30 -8.99 -7.18 2.02
N PHE A 31 -8.26 -8.20 2.46
CA PHE A 31 -8.17 -9.48 1.74
C PHE A 31 -9.53 -10.18 1.66
N ARG A 32 -10.31 -10.17 2.74
CA ARG A 32 -11.67 -10.71 2.74
C ARG A 32 -12.59 -9.97 1.76
N GLU A 33 -12.54 -8.64 1.76
CA GLU A 33 -13.32 -7.81 0.83
C GLU A 33 -12.92 -8.04 -0.63
N LYS A 34 -11.63 -8.31 -0.90
CA LYS A 34 -11.09 -8.61 -2.23
C LYS A 34 -11.18 -10.10 -2.61
N GLY A 35 -11.71 -10.96 -1.74
CA GLY A 35 -11.78 -12.41 -1.99
C GLY A 35 -10.41 -13.11 -2.08
N VAL A 36 -9.38 -12.52 -1.45
CA VAL A 36 -8.00 -13.03 -1.45
C VAL A 36 -7.75 -13.83 -0.18
N THR A 37 -7.15 -15.01 -0.33
CA THR A 37 -6.66 -15.82 0.80
C THR A 37 -5.16 -15.97 0.66
N ILE A 38 -4.41 -15.60 1.70
CA ILE A 38 -2.96 -15.81 1.73
C ILE A 38 -2.70 -17.29 2.02
N ALA A 39 -2.01 -17.97 1.11
CA ALA A 39 -1.49 -19.30 1.33
C ALA A 39 -0.24 -19.21 2.23
N LYS A 40 -0.44 -19.24 3.56
CA LYS A 40 0.65 -19.28 4.52
C LYS A 40 1.10 -20.71 4.79
N GLN A 41 2.40 -20.93 4.84
CA GLN A 41 3.01 -22.18 5.30
C GLN A 41 3.33 -22.11 6.80
N PRO A 42 3.45 -23.27 7.48
CA PRO A 42 3.95 -23.30 8.85
C PRO A 42 5.33 -22.64 8.95
N GLY A 43 5.47 -21.65 9.83
CA GLY A 43 6.71 -20.91 10.03
C GLY A 43 6.79 -19.56 9.31
N ASP A 44 5.91 -19.26 8.36
CA ASP A 44 5.93 -17.97 7.64
C ASP A 44 5.82 -16.78 8.60
N ASP A 45 4.93 -16.86 9.60
CA ASP A 45 4.74 -15.79 10.59
C ASP A 45 5.97 -15.61 11.50
N GLU A 46 6.78 -16.65 11.70
CA GLU A 46 8.05 -16.53 12.44
C GLU A 46 9.16 -15.97 11.54
N ILE A 47 9.18 -16.36 10.26
CA ILE A 47 10.12 -15.81 9.27
C ILE A 47 9.93 -14.31 9.15
N LEU A 48 8.69 -13.82 9.07
CA LEU A 48 8.38 -12.40 8.95
C LEU A 48 8.93 -11.58 10.11
N LYS A 49 9.06 -12.14 11.32
CA LYS A 49 9.64 -11.41 12.47
C LYS A 49 11.10 -11.00 12.25
N ASN A 50 11.79 -11.58 11.27
CA ASN A 50 13.11 -11.11 10.83
C ASN A 50 12.92 -9.87 9.95
N THR A 51 12.91 -8.70 10.59
CA THR A 51 12.66 -7.42 9.93
C THR A 51 13.89 -6.87 9.22
N VAL A 52 13.67 -6.03 8.22
CA VAL A 52 14.75 -5.33 7.51
C VAL A 52 15.44 -4.29 8.39
N ASP A 53 16.75 -4.12 8.23
CA ASP A 53 17.53 -3.09 8.95
C ASP A 53 17.29 -1.68 8.41
N PHE A 54 16.98 -1.57 7.11
CA PHE A 54 16.67 -0.29 6.47
C PHE A 54 15.67 -0.49 5.32
N VAL A 55 14.91 0.57 5.02
CA VAL A 55 13.99 0.64 3.89
C VAL A 55 14.53 1.65 2.89
N SER A 56 14.82 1.21 1.68
CA SER A 56 15.10 2.10 0.54
C SER A 56 13.85 2.26 -0.32
N PHE A 57 13.70 3.42 -0.94
CA PHE A 57 12.59 3.70 -1.85
C PHE A 57 13.07 4.50 -3.05
N SER A 58 12.51 4.20 -4.22
CA SER A 58 12.74 4.98 -5.43
C SER A 58 11.72 6.11 -5.50
N TYR A 59 12.19 7.36 -5.54
CA TYR A 59 11.33 8.54 -5.63
C TYR A 59 11.46 9.22 -6.99
N TYR A 60 10.36 9.28 -7.74
CA TYR A 60 10.29 9.93 -9.05
C TYR A 60 9.50 11.24 -9.02
N ALA A 61 8.36 11.28 -8.32
CA ALA A 61 7.52 12.46 -8.20
C ALA A 61 6.51 12.30 -7.05
N SER A 62 6.06 13.42 -6.48
CA SER A 62 4.96 13.46 -5.53
C SER A 62 3.62 13.24 -6.23
N ARG A 63 2.69 12.53 -5.59
CA ARG A 63 1.34 12.30 -6.11
C ARG A 63 0.31 13.05 -5.26
N CYS A 64 -0.52 13.87 -5.90
CA CYS A 64 -1.69 14.45 -5.25
C CYS A 64 -2.90 13.52 -5.45
N ALA A 65 -3.51 13.08 -4.35
CA ALA A 65 -4.71 12.26 -4.36
C ALA A 65 -5.90 13.08 -3.84
N SER A 66 -6.99 13.16 -4.61
CA SER A 66 -8.29 13.64 -4.11
C SER A 66 -9.38 12.61 -4.39
N ALA A 67 -10.49 12.74 -3.65
CA ALA A 67 -11.63 11.83 -3.71
C ALA A 67 -12.41 11.92 -5.04
N GLU A 68 -12.27 13.01 -5.79
CA GLU A 68 -12.94 13.24 -7.08
C GLU A 68 -11.91 13.23 -8.23
N MET A 69 -11.45 12.05 -8.63
CA MET A 69 -10.62 11.89 -9.82
C MET A 69 -11.51 11.60 -11.04
N ASN A 70 -11.69 12.60 -11.91
CA ASN A 70 -12.36 12.47 -13.20
C ASN A 70 -11.37 12.60 -14.36
N ALA A 71 -11.79 12.22 -15.57
CA ALA A 71 -10.94 12.26 -16.76
C ALA A 71 -10.47 13.68 -17.14
N SER A 72 -11.15 14.73 -16.69
CA SER A 72 -10.79 16.12 -16.96
C SER A 72 -9.70 16.68 -16.04
N ASN A 73 -9.52 16.14 -14.83
CA ASN A 73 -8.53 16.62 -13.86
C ASN A 73 -7.31 15.70 -13.67
N THR A 74 -7.24 14.56 -14.36
CA THR A 74 -6.10 13.63 -14.26
C THR A 74 -5.14 13.74 -15.44
N ASN A 75 -3.84 13.96 -15.18
CA ASN A 75 -2.81 13.93 -16.22
C ASN A 75 -2.43 12.50 -16.59
N ALA A 76 -2.45 12.19 -17.89
CA ALA A 76 -2.07 10.88 -18.46
C ALA A 76 -0.54 10.66 -18.59
N ALA A 77 0.27 11.65 -18.18
CA ALA A 77 1.72 11.61 -18.30
C ALA A 77 2.44 10.77 -17.23
N ASN A 78 1.73 10.31 -16.20
CA ASN A 78 2.28 9.42 -15.16
C ASN A 78 1.73 8.00 -15.30
N ILE A 79 2.56 7.00 -14.98
CA ILE A 79 2.19 5.57 -14.91
C ILE A 79 0.96 5.34 -14.01
N VAL A 80 0.68 6.28 -13.10
CA VAL A 80 -0.56 6.30 -12.31
C VAL A 80 -1.18 7.70 -12.31
N LYS A 81 -2.49 7.79 -12.56
CA LYS A 81 -3.27 9.03 -12.61
C LYS A 81 -3.02 9.90 -11.36
N SER A 82 -2.66 11.16 -11.60
CA SER A 82 -2.40 12.22 -10.60
C SER A 82 -3.17 13.50 -10.96
N LEU A 83 -3.58 14.25 -9.94
CA LEU A 83 -4.11 15.61 -10.11
C LEU A 83 -2.96 16.61 -10.32
N LYS A 84 -3.24 17.71 -11.02
CA LYS A 84 -2.32 18.84 -11.21
C LYS A 84 -2.36 19.74 -9.96
N ASN A 85 -1.21 20.30 -9.59
CA ASN A 85 -1.12 21.39 -8.62
C ASN A 85 -1.62 22.69 -9.28
#